data_AF-A0A124IU23-F1
#
_entry.id   AF-A0A124IU23-F1
#
_cell.length_a   1.000
_cell.length_b   1.000
_cell.length_c   1.000
_cell.angle_alpha   90.00
_cell.angle_beta   90.00
_cell.angle_gamma   90.00
#
_symmetry.space_group_name_H-M   'P 1'
#
loop_
_entity.id
_entity.type
_entity.pdbx_description
1 polymer ?
#
loop_
_entity_poly.entity_id
_entity_poly.type
_entity_poly.pdbx_seq_one_letter_code
_entity_poly.pdbx_strand_id
1 'polypeptide(L)'
;MLLAVSSPSTEAHVASVSRVVSALLVKGRFENVAIPIPRELLGIVVKLALSSGKGAVVEFLRGSLGNAWLVTHSPLIDLILTLYREYPWVNLVSSGPSLNDQRRISKIAVDMVALTARSAVTGIELERWIKLHRQAVETLDKPRDYPSDSIVVTIGYVNYVKLRGLADGVITVGELKPTPTELFYIYRGDYDATFRNIVKWVVRYLSDIVPSSRNLTEAYSSIIRNREYMSFINSLPYSSI
;
A
#
# COMPACT_ATOMS: atom_id res chain seq x y z
N MET A 1 1.72 -12.57 19.97
CA MET A 1 2.77 -11.81 19.27
C MET A 1 2.25 -11.32 17.92
N LEU A 2 2.55 -10.08 17.51
CA LEU A 2 2.20 -9.52 16.20
C LEU A 2 3.46 -9.04 15.49
N LEU A 3 3.73 -9.58 14.29
CA LEU A 3 4.87 -9.19 13.48
C LEU A 3 4.41 -8.56 12.17
N ALA A 4 4.92 -7.38 11.84
CA ALA A 4 4.67 -6.72 10.57
C ALA A 4 5.72 -7.11 9.52
N VAL A 5 5.29 -7.49 8.32
CA VAL A 5 6.15 -7.59 7.13
C VAL A 5 5.74 -6.50 6.15
N SER A 6 6.56 -5.46 6.04
CA SER A 6 6.24 -4.26 5.28
C SER A 6 7.09 -4.14 4.02
N SER A 7 6.47 -3.82 2.89
CA SER A 7 7.18 -3.59 1.62
C SER A 7 6.72 -2.30 0.96
N PRO A 8 7.58 -1.65 0.14
CA PRO A 8 7.11 -0.65 -0.81
C PRO A 8 5.99 -1.20 -1.69
N SER A 9 5.12 -0.30 -2.18
CA SER A 9 4.04 -0.65 -3.13
C SER A 9 4.58 -0.78 -4.55
N THR A 10 5.46 -1.75 -4.77
CA THR A 10 6.07 -2.02 -6.07
C THR A 10 6.13 -3.52 -6.35
N GLU A 11 6.18 -3.88 -7.63
CA GLU A 11 6.12 -5.26 -8.11
C GLU A 11 7.25 -6.11 -7.52
N ALA A 12 8.50 -5.61 -7.54
CA ALA A 12 9.67 -6.34 -7.08
C ALA A 12 9.69 -6.57 -5.56
N HIS A 13 9.29 -5.57 -4.78
CA HIS A 13 9.30 -5.68 -3.32
C HIS A 13 8.17 -6.56 -2.81
N VAL A 14 6.96 -6.42 -3.37
CA VAL A 14 5.82 -7.28 -3.01
C VAL A 14 6.10 -8.74 -3.37
N ALA A 15 6.77 -9.01 -4.49
CA ALA A 15 7.21 -10.37 -4.84
C ALA A 15 8.18 -10.99 -3.82
N SER A 16 8.95 -10.16 -3.11
CA SER A 16 9.89 -10.64 -2.08
C SER A 16 9.24 -10.89 -0.72
N VAL A 17 8.01 -10.40 -0.48
CA VAL A 17 7.26 -10.62 0.76
C VAL A 17 7.07 -12.11 1.01
N SER A 18 6.74 -12.90 -0.03
CA SER A 18 6.45 -14.32 0.14
C SER A 18 7.61 -15.08 0.76
N ARG A 19 8.83 -14.80 0.33
CA ARG A 19 10.06 -15.42 0.85
C ARG A 19 10.26 -15.12 2.34
N VAL A 20 9.99 -13.87 2.74
CA VAL A 20 10.16 -13.43 4.12
C VAL A 20 9.09 -14.07 5.01
N VAL A 21 7.82 -14.07 4.59
CA VAL A 21 6.72 -14.69 5.33
C VAL A 21 6.97 -16.19 5.53
N SER A 22 7.33 -16.94 4.47
CA SER A 22 7.63 -18.36 4.61
C SER A 22 8.79 -18.62 5.58
N ALA A 23 9.86 -17.83 5.52
CA ALA A 23 11.00 -17.98 6.44
C ALA A 23 10.60 -17.73 7.91
N LEU A 24 9.65 -16.83 8.16
CA LEU A 24 9.12 -16.54 9.49
C LEU A 24 8.21 -17.64 10.00
N LEU A 25 7.39 -18.25 9.12
CA LEU A 25 6.52 -19.36 9.47
C LEU A 25 7.30 -20.62 9.87
N VAL A 26 8.44 -20.89 9.23
CA VAL A 26 9.31 -22.02 9.59
C VAL A 26 9.94 -21.83 10.98
N LYS A 27 10.26 -20.58 11.36
CA LYS A 27 10.99 -20.26 12.60
C LYS A 27 10.10 -19.89 13.78
N GLY A 28 8.88 -19.42 13.51
CA GLY A 28 7.96 -18.88 14.51
C GLY A 28 6.76 -19.77 14.77
N ARG A 29 6.07 -19.50 15.88
CA ARG A 29 4.77 -20.09 16.21
C ARG A 29 3.64 -19.15 15.77
N PHE A 30 3.61 -18.79 14.48
CA PHE A 30 2.54 -17.96 13.94
C PHE A 30 1.42 -18.84 13.41
N GLU A 31 0.20 -18.58 13.88
CA GLU A 31 -1.00 -19.31 13.46
C GLU A 31 -1.78 -18.53 12.41
N ASN A 32 -1.51 -17.23 12.28
CA ASN A 32 -2.27 -16.34 11.42
C ASN A 32 -1.35 -15.60 10.43
N VAL A 33 -1.78 -15.44 9.19
CA VAL A 33 -1.16 -14.54 8.21
C VAL A 33 -2.22 -13.59 7.65
N ALA A 34 -2.04 -12.30 7.94
CA ALA A 34 -2.94 -11.25 7.51
C ALA A 34 -2.49 -10.65 6.18
N ILE A 35 -3.27 -10.83 5.12
CA ILE A 35 -2.94 -10.42 3.74
C ILE A 35 -3.80 -9.21 3.33
N PRO A 36 -3.26 -8.20 2.62
CA PRO A 36 -3.97 -6.95 2.32
C PRO A 36 -4.98 -7.08 1.18
N ILE A 37 -5.90 -8.04 1.30
CA ILE A 37 -7.06 -8.26 0.44
C ILE A 37 -8.32 -7.96 1.26
N PRO A 38 -9.33 -7.25 0.71
CA PRO A 38 -10.59 -7.04 1.41
C PRO A 38 -11.21 -8.33 1.93
N ARG A 39 -11.74 -8.29 3.15
CA ARG A 39 -12.31 -9.46 3.85
C ARG A 39 -13.38 -10.16 3.02
N GLU A 40 -14.18 -9.38 2.31
CA GLU A 40 -15.27 -9.83 1.45
C GLU A 40 -14.78 -10.67 0.26
N LEU A 41 -13.52 -10.48 -0.16
CA LEU A 41 -12.93 -11.16 -1.30
C LEU A 41 -12.05 -12.34 -0.89
N LEU A 42 -11.49 -12.34 0.32
CA LEU A 42 -10.48 -13.32 0.74
C LEU A 42 -10.98 -14.76 0.60
N GLY A 43 -12.17 -15.09 1.11
CA GLY A 43 -12.72 -16.45 1.01
C GLY A 43 -12.91 -16.93 -0.44
N ILE A 44 -13.31 -16.02 -1.34
CA ILE A 44 -13.48 -16.33 -2.76
C ILE A 44 -12.11 -16.55 -3.43
N VAL A 45 -11.15 -15.66 -3.14
CA VAL A 45 -9.76 -15.77 -3.62
C VAL A 45 -9.16 -17.12 -3.25
N VAL A 46 -9.30 -17.52 -1.99
CA VAL A 46 -8.84 -18.82 -1.50
C VAL A 46 -9.49 -19.97 -2.28
N LYS A 47 -10.82 -19.95 -2.40
CA LYS A 47 -11.55 -21.02 -3.09
C LYS A 47 -11.09 -21.16 -4.55
N LEU A 48 -10.99 -20.04 -5.27
CA LEU A 48 -10.54 -20.00 -6.65
C LEU A 48 -9.08 -20.43 -6.80
N ALA A 49 -8.20 -20.01 -5.88
CA ALA A 49 -6.80 -20.40 -5.87
C ALA A 49 -6.65 -21.93 -5.80
N LEU A 50 -7.47 -22.59 -4.97
CA LEU A 50 -7.46 -24.04 -4.78
C LEU A 50 -8.15 -24.80 -5.93
N SER A 51 -9.28 -24.31 -6.45
CA SER A 51 -10.06 -25.03 -7.45
C SER A 51 -9.59 -24.81 -8.89
N SER A 52 -9.09 -23.61 -9.19
CA SER A 52 -8.93 -23.11 -10.57
C SER A 52 -7.59 -22.41 -10.80
N GLY A 53 -6.77 -22.27 -9.75
CA GLY A 53 -5.42 -21.74 -9.81
C GLY A 53 -5.33 -20.22 -9.96
N LYS A 54 -4.09 -19.74 -10.14
CA LYS A 54 -3.73 -18.31 -10.14
C LYS A 54 -4.49 -17.49 -11.19
N GLY A 55 -4.69 -18.03 -12.39
CA GLY A 55 -5.35 -17.30 -13.49
C GLY A 55 -6.76 -16.83 -13.14
N ALA A 56 -7.58 -17.73 -12.57
CA ALA A 56 -8.94 -17.43 -12.16
C ALA A 56 -8.98 -16.38 -11.03
N VAL A 57 -8.04 -16.45 -10.08
CA VAL A 57 -7.92 -15.45 -9.00
C VAL A 57 -7.58 -14.07 -9.56
N VAL A 58 -6.62 -13.99 -10.48
CA VAL A 58 -6.21 -12.74 -11.12
C VAL A 58 -7.38 -12.12 -11.88
N GLU A 59 -8.13 -12.91 -12.65
CA GLU A 59 -9.28 -12.42 -13.41
C GLU A 59 -10.40 -11.92 -12.48
N PHE A 60 -10.72 -12.67 -11.43
CA PHE A 60 -11.72 -12.28 -10.43
C PHE A 60 -11.34 -10.96 -9.73
N LEU A 61 -10.08 -10.85 -9.28
CA LEU A 61 -9.59 -9.64 -8.62
C LEU A 61 -9.49 -8.47 -9.60
N ARG A 62 -9.22 -8.71 -10.89
CA ARG A 62 -9.27 -7.68 -11.93
C ARG A 62 -10.66 -7.06 -12.03
N GLY A 63 -11.69 -7.90 -12.09
CA GLY A 63 -13.08 -7.44 -12.14
C GLY A 63 -13.52 -6.73 -10.86
N SER A 64 -12.98 -7.14 -9.70
CA SER A 64 -13.40 -6.62 -8.40
C SER A 64 -12.65 -5.35 -7.95
N LEU A 65 -11.35 -5.27 -8.22
CA LEU A 65 -10.43 -4.24 -7.70
C LEU A 65 -9.75 -3.40 -8.80
N GLY A 66 -9.83 -3.84 -10.06
CA GLY A 66 -9.23 -3.16 -11.21
C GLY A 66 -7.75 -3.50 -11.44
N ASN A 67 -7.26 -3.15 -12.63
CA ASN A 67 -5.89 -3.43 -13.05
C ASN A 67 -4.83 -2.75 -12.16
N ALA A 68 -5.09 -1.52 -11.72
CA ALA A 68 -4.11 -0.74 -10.94
C ALA A 68 -3.73 -1.44 -9.62
N TRP A 69 -4.69 -2.10 -8.95
CA TRP A 69 -4.43 -2.86 -7.73
C TRP A 69 -3.57 -4.10 -8.02
N LEU A 70 -3.87 -4.80 -9.13
CA LEU A 70 -3.17 -6.03 -9.50
C LEU A 70 -1.70 -5.84 -9.85
N VAL A 71 -1.33 -4.68 -10.41
CA VAL A 71 0.07 -4.39 -10.79
C VAL A 71 0.99 -4.62 -9.59
N THR A 72 0.64 -4.12 -8.42
CA THR A 72 1.47 -4.24 -7.21
C THR A 72 1.15 -5.47 -6.38
N HIS A 73 -0.12 -5.91 -6.32
CA HIS A 73 -0.55 -6.93 -5.37
C HIS A 73 -0.65 -8.35 -5.93
N SER A 74 -0.55 -8.54 -7.26
CA SER A 74 -0.61 -9.88 -7.86
C SER A 74 0.41 -10.89 -7.31
N PRO A 75 1.63 -10.52 -6.87
CA PRO A 75 2.55 -11.50 -6.27
C PRO A 75 2.05 -12.06 -4.93
N LEU A 76 1.11 -11.39 -4.24
CA LEU A 76 0.49 -11.94 -3.04
C LEU A 76 -0.36 -13.18 -3.31
N ILE A 77 -0.81 -13.37 -4.55
CA ILE A 77 -1.56 -14.58 -4.94
C ILE A 77 -0.65 -15.80 -4.85
N ASP A 78 0.64 -15.65 -5.20
CA ASP A 78 1.62 -16.71 -5.04
C ASP A 78 1.85 -17.02 -3.55
N LEU A 79 1.89 -16.00 -2.69
CA LEU A 79 1.94 -16.21 -1.24
C LEU A 79 0.73 -17.01 -0.75
N ILE A 80 -0.49 -16.66 -1.14
CA ILE A 80 -1.69 -17.39 -0.75
C ILE A 80 -1.59 -18.87 -1.14
N LEU A 81 -1.17 -19.14 -2.38
CA LEU A 81 -0.99 -20.51 -2.87
C LEU A 81 0.09 -21.27 -2.08
N THR A 82 1.21 -20.63 -1.78
CA THR A 82 2.28 -21.21 -0.95
C THR A 82 1.78 -21.53 0.46
N LEU A 83 1.05 -20.61 1.10
CA LEU A 83 0.54 -20.80 2.45
C LEU A 83 -0.41 -22.00 2.53
N TYR A 84 -1.32 -22.16 1.56
CA TYR A 84 -2.19 -23.33 1.55
C TYR A 84 -1.49 -24.65 1.31
N ARG A 85 -0.45 -24.67 0.46
CA ARG A 85 0.23 -25.92 0.07
C ARG A 85 1.27 -26.36 1.09
N GLU A 86 2.04 -25.42 1.61
CA GLU A 86 3.20 -25.70 2.45
C GLU A 86 2.92 -25.47 3.94
N TYR A 87 1.93 -24.64 4.28
CA TYR A 87 1.62 -24.24 5.65
C TYR A 87 0.11 -24.36 5.97
N PRO A 88 -0.51 -25.55 5.78
CA PRO A 88 -1.97 -25.71 5.86
C PRO A 88 -2.58 -25.45 7.25
N TRP A 89 -1.77 -25.36 8.31
CA TRP A 89 -2.20 -24.99 9.65
C TRP A 89 -2.38 -23.48 9.84
N VAL A 90 -1.90 -22.67 8.90
CA VAL A 90 -1.98 -21.21 8.99
C VAL A 90 -3.37 -20.74 8.56
N ASN A 91 -3.98 -19.92 9.42
CA ASN A 91 -5.20 -19.21 9.12
C ASN A 91 -4.90 -17.93 8.32
N LEU A 92 -5.48 -17.83 7.12
CA LEU A 92 -5.45 -16.58 6.38
C LEU A 92 -6.51 -15.61 6.90
N VAL A 93 -6.07 -14.43 7.29
CA VAL A 93 -6.95 -13.34 7.70
C VAL A 93 -6.77 -12.12 6.80
N SER A 94 -7.78 -11.27 6.73
CA SER A 94 -7.71 -10.04 5.94
C SER A 94 -7.00 -8.95 6.75
N SER A 95 -5.99 -8.32 6.16
CA SER A 95 -5.44 -7.04 6.64
C SER A 95 -5.86 -5.86 5.77
N GLY A 96 -6.63 -6.09 4.70
CA GLY A 96 -7.06 -5.06 3.75
C GLY A 96 -8.24 -4.22 4.26
N PRO A 97 -8.49 -3.05 3.65
CA PRO A 97 -9.72 -2.30 3.90
C PRO A 97 -10.96 -3.07 3.45
N SER A 98 -12.15 -2.68 3.92
CA SER A 98 -13.42 -3.19 3.38
C SER A 98 -13.50 -2.94 1.86
N LEU A 99 -14.30 -3.72 1.13
CA LEU A 99 -14.45 -3.54 -0.31
C LEU A 99 -14.98 -2.13 -0.66
N ASN A 100 -15.86 -1.60 0.18
CA ASN A 100 -16.38 -0.23 0.02
C ASN A 100 -15.29 0.82 0.22
N ASP A 101 -14.44 0.64 1.23
CA ASP A 101 -13.32 1.55 1.47
C ASP A 101 -12.26 1.43 0.37
N GLN A 102 -12.00 0.23 -0.14
CA GLN A 102 -11.12 0.01 -1.28
C GLN A 102 -11.61 0.76 -2.53
N ARG A 103 -12.92 0.74 -2.79
CA ARG A 103 -13.53 1.52 -3.89
C ARG A 103 -13.37 3.02 -3.67
N ARG A 104 -13.51 3.51 -2.44
CA ARG A 104 -13.28 4.93 -2.10
C ARG A 104 -11.82 5.32 -2.30
N ILE A 105 -10.88 4.48 -1.88
CA ILE A 105 -9.44 4.68 -2.11
C ILE A 105 -9.14 4.75 -3.61
N SER A 106 -9.70 3.84 -4.41
CA SER A 106 -9.55 3.88 -5.87
C SER A 106 -10.13 5.17 -6.48
N LYS A 107 -11.29 5.63 -5.99
CA LYS A 107 -11.87 6.92 -6.42
C LYS A 107 -10.95 8.09 -6.09
N ILE A 108 -10.40 8.13 -4.88
CA ILE A 108 -9.46 9.18 -4.45
C ILE A 108 -8.21 9.19 -5.34
N ALA A 109 -7.68 8.02 -5.70
CA ALA A 109 -6.55 7.93 -6.63
C ALA A 109 -6.90 8.49 -8.03
N VAL A 110 -8.09 8.20 -8.55
CA VAL A 110 -8.57 8.77 -9.83
C VAL A 110 -8.74 10.28 -9.73
N ASP A 111 -9.36 10.77 -8.65
CA ASP A 111 -9.55 12.20 -8.40
C ASP A 111 -8.20 12.92 -8.26
N MET A 112 -7.20 12.30 -7.63
CA MET A 112 -5.82 12.78 -7.53
C MET A 112 -5.18 12.94 -8.92
N VAL A 113 -5.28 11.92 -9.78
CA VAL A 113 -4.77 11.98 -11.15
C VAL A 113 -5.47 13.08 -11.96
N ALA A 114 -6.79 13.23 -11.79
CA ALA A 114 -7.55 14.30 -12.44
C ALA A 114 -7.11 15.69 -11.97
N LEU A 115 -6.81 15.88 -10.68
CA LEU A 115 -6.26 17.14 -10.16
C LEU A 115 -4.84 17.40 -10.66
N THR A 116 -3.99 16.37 -10.78
CA THR A 116 -2.67 16.50 -11.40
C THR A 116 -2.78 16.99 -12.84
N ALA A 117 -3.62 16.34 -13.66
CA ALA A 117 -3.82 16.74 -15.05
C ALA A 117 -4.37 18.16 -15.17
N ARG A 118 -5.32 18.54 -14.31
CA ARG A 118 -5.86 19.90 -14.25
C ARG A 118 -4.80 20.93 -13.84
N SER A 119 -3.90 20.57 -12.94
CA SER A 119 -2.83 21.47 -12.45
C SER A 119 -1.87 21.91 -13.56
N ALA A 120 -1.74 21.13 -14.65
CA ALA A 120 -0.98 21.54 -15.84
C ALA A 120 -1.62 22.72 -16.59
N VAL A 121 -2.94 22.92 -16.45
CA VAL A 121 -3.70 23.97 -17.16
C VAL A 121 -3.96 25.17 -16.25
N THR A 122 -4.37 24.92 -15.01
CA THR A 122 -4.85 25.98 -14.09
C THR A 122 -3.88 26.29 -12.96
N GLY A 123 -2.75 25.58 -12.88
CA GLY A 123 -1.91 25.56 -11.68
C GLY A 123 -2.57 24.82 -10.51
N ILE A 124 -1.89 24.82 -9.36
CA ILE A 124 -2.33 24.08 -8.17
C ILE A 124 -3.47 24.84 -7.45
N GLU A 125 -4.70 24.38 -7.64
CA GLU A 125 -5.90 24.84 -6.91
C GLU A 125 -5.96 24.18 -5.51
N LEU A 126 -5.32 24.80 -4.50
CA LEU A 126 -5.09 24.18 -3.18
C LEU A 126 -6.37 23.69 -2.48
N GLU A 127 -7.48 24.42 -2.57
CA GLU A 127 -8.78 24.04 -1.98
C GLU A 127 -9.26 22.64 -2.41
N ARG A 128 -9.07 22.29 -3.69
CA ARG A 128 -9.45 20.97 -4.20
C ARG A 128 -8.58 19.86 -3.61
N TRP A 129 -7.28 20.13 -3.48
CA TRP A 129 -6.33 19.22 -2.87
C TRP A 129 -6.58 19.03 -1.39
N ILE A 130 -6.94 20.09 -0.65
CA ILE A 130 -7.34 20.02 0.76
C ILE A 130 -8.59 19.14 0.91
N LYS A 131 -9.61 19.35 0.06
CA LYS A 131 -10.83 18.54 0.08
C LYS A 131 -10.52 17.05 -0.15
N LEU A 132 -9.70 16.75 -1.15
CA LEU A 132 -9.27 15.38 -1.46
C LEU A 132 -8.48 14.77 -0.31
N HIS A 133 -7.58 15.54 0.31
CA HIS A 133 -6.78 15.11 1.45
C HIS A 133 -7.65 14.69 2.63
N ARG A 134 -8.63 15.52 3.01
CA ARG A 134 -9.55 15.20 4.11
C ARG A 134 -10.31 13.89 3.88
N GLN A 135 -10.78 13.67 2.66
CA GLN A 135 -11.45 12.41 2.28
C GLN A 135 -10.51 11.20 2.36
N ALA A 136 -9.25 11.37 1.98
CA ALA A 136 -8.23 10.33 2.08
C ALA A 136 -7.93 9.94 3.52
N VAL A 137 -7.70 10.93 4.38
CA VAL A 137 -7.45 10.71 5.82
C VAL A 137 -8.61 9.95 6.47
N GLU A 138 -9.85 10.41 6.26
CA GLU A 138 -11.06 9.76 6.80
C GLU A 138 -11.20 8.30 6.35
N THR A 139 -10.89 8.02 5.08
CA THR A 139 -11.03 6.67 4.51
C THR A 139 -9.93 5.74 5.01
N LEU A 140 -8.70 6.24 5.13
CA LEU A 140 -7.53 5.42 5.41
C LEU A 140 -7.35 5.15 6.91
N ASP A 141 -7.74 6.05 7.81
CA ASP A 141 -7.43 5.98 9.25
C ASP A 141 -8.35 5.07 10.07
N LYS A 142 -9.15 4.24 9.40
CA LYS A 142 -9.99 3.26 10.08
C LYS A 142 -9.12 2.22 10.81
N PRO A 143 -9.36 1.97 12.12
CA PRO A 143 -8.59 1.01 12.89
C PRO A 143 -8.77 -0.41 12.33
N ARG A 144 -7.74 -1.23 12.51
CA ARG A 144 -7.73 -2.64 12.12
C ARG A 144 -7.26 -3.47 13.29
N ASP A 145 -8.02 -4.49 13.59
CA ASP A 145 -7.66 -5.48 14.60
C ASP A 145 -7.10 -6.72 13.94
N TYR A 146 -6.12 -7.33 14.61
CA TYR A 146 -5.44 -8.52 14.15
C TYR A 146 -5.49 -9.58 15.26
N PRO A 147 -5.70 -10.86 14.92
CA PRO A 147 -5.57 -11.94 15.89
C PRO A 147 -4.18 -11.98 16.53
N SER A 148 -4.07 -12.59 17.70
CA SER A 148 -2.77 -12.93 18.27
C SER A 148 -2.00 -13.88 17.34
N ASP A 149 -0.67 -13.86 17.45
CA ASP A 149 0.23 -14.76 16.74
C ASP A 149 0.09 -14.64 15.22
N SER A 150 0.01 -13.38 14.78
CA SER A 150 -0.17 -12.98 13.38
C SER A 150 1.13 -12.43 12.77
N ILE A 151 1.39 -12.86 11.54
CA ILE A 151 2.23 -12.10 10.60
C ILE A 151 1.29 -11.21 9.79
N VAL A 152 1.47 -9.89 9.85
CA VAL A 152 0.65 -8.93 9.10
C VAL A 152 1.47 -8.39 7.93
N VAL A 153 1.04 -8.72 6.71
CA VAL A 153 1.63 -8.20 5.49
C VAL A 153 1.04 -6.82 5.22
N THR A 154 1.92 -5.82 5.06
CA THR A 154 1.53 -4.45 4.71
C THR A 154 2.29 -3.99 3.47
N ILE A 155 1.54 -3.42 2.52
CA ILE A 155 2.11 -2.84 1.30
C ILE A 155 1.99 -1.33 1.37
N GLY A 156 3.08 -0.63 1.04
CA GLY A 156 3.17 0.82 1.06
C GLY A 156 3.51 1.39 2.44
N TYR A 157 4.05 2.60 2.41
CA TYR A 157 4.49 3.35 3.58
C TYR A 157 3.32 3.73 4.51
N VAL A 158 2.14 4.02 3.93
CA VAL A 158 0.94 4.39 4.70
C VAL A 158 0.56 3.29 5.70
N ASN A 159 0.53 2.03 5.25
CA ASN A 159 0.17 0.90 6.11
C ASN A 159 1.30 0.56 7.10
N TYR A 160 2.55 0.76 6.71
CA TYR A 160 3.69 0.61 7.62
C TYR A 160 3.64 1.57 8.81
N VAL A 161 3.37 2.87 8.58
CA VAL A 161 3.26 3.86 9.68
C VAL A 161 2.15 3.48 10.66
N LYS A 162 1.04 2.94 10.15
CA LYS A 162 -0.10 2.51 10.98
C LYS A 162 0.23 1.29 11.82
N LEU A 163 0.95 0.34 11.25
CA LEU A 163 1.22 -0.93 11.91
C LEU A 163 2.44 -0.88 12.84
N ARG A 164 3.42 -0.03 12.57
CA ARG A 164 4.67 0.02 13.37
C ARG A 164 4.45 0.34 14.85
N GLY A 165 3.36 1.03 15.20
CA GLY A 165 2.99 1.34 16.58
C GLY A 165 2.14 0.26 17.27
N LEU A 166 1.66 -0.72 16.51
CA LEU A 166 0.81 -1.82 16.98
C LEU A 166 1.54 -3.16 17.04
N ALA A 167 2.58 -3.34 16.22
CA ALA A 167 3.34 -4.58 16.12
C ALA A 167 4.44 -4.70 17.18
N ASP A 168 4.67 -5.92 17.66
CA ASP A 168 5.79 -6.26 18.55
C ASP A 168 7.14 -6.17 17.80
N GLY A 169 7.11 -6.32 16.47
CA GLY A 169 8.27 -6.15 15.62
C GLY A 169 7.89 -5.87 14.16
N VAL A 170 8.78 -5.19 13.44
CA VAL A 170 8.59 -4.85 12.03
C VAL A 170 9.79 -5.29 11.21
N ILE A 171 9.53 -6.03 10.13
CA ILE A 171 10.52 -6.44 9.13
C ILE A 171 10.20 -5.74 7.82
N THR A 172 11.15 -4.96 7.32
CA THR A 172 10.99 -4.24 6.04
C THR A 172 11.65 -5.00 4.90
N VAL A 173 10.90 -5.23 3.82
CA VAL A 173 11.39 -5.81 2.56
C VAL A 173 11.89 -4.68 1.67
N GLY A 174 13.18 -4.35 1.83
CA GLY A 174 13.82 -3.24 1.13
C GLY A 174 13.72 -1.91 1.87
N GLU A 175 14.24 -0.85 1.25
CA GLU A 175 14.17 0.51 1.81
C GLU A 175 12.72 1.02 1.72
N LEU A 176 12.16 1.43 2.85
CA LEU A 176 10.78 1.87 2.96
C LEU A 176 10.71 3.38 3.27
N LYS A 177 10.46 4.17 2.23
CA LYS A 177 10.27 5.63 2.27
C LYS A 177 8.92 5.98 1.63
N PRO A 178 8.24 7.05 2.04
CA PRO A 178 6.99 7.44 1.42
C PRO A 178 7.24 7.93 0.00
N THR A 179 6.43 7.48 -0.94
CA THR A 179 6.23 8.21 -2.21
C THR A 179 5.48 9.51 -1.96
N PRO A 180 5.50 10.49 -2.89
CA PRO A 180 4.77 11.73 -2.74
C PRO A 180 3.27 11.55 -2.50
N THR A 181 2.64 10.56 -3.14
CA THR A 181 1.21 10.25 -2.93
C THR A 181 0.96 9.66 -1.55
N GLU A 182 1.85 8.81 -1.04
CA GLU A 182 1.76 8.28 0.32
C GLU A 182 2.02 9.36 1.36
N LEU A 183 2.97 10.26 1.11
CA LEU A 183 3.23 11.43 1.96
C LEU A 183 1.99 12.32 2.04
N PHE A 184 1.31 12.53 0.92
CA PHE A 184 0.02 13.22 0.90
C PHE A 184 -1.01 12.52 1.79
N TYR A 185 -1.09 11.18 1.79
CA TYR A 185 -2.08 10.48 2.62
C TYR A 185 -1.78 10.48 4.12
N ILE A 186 -0.51 10.54 4.51
CA ILE A 186 -0.09 10.50 5.92
C ILE A 186 0.16 11.88 6.53
N TYR A 187 0.10 12.96 5.74
CA TYR A 187 0.31 14.29 6.28
C TYR A 187 -0.78 14.66 7.31
N ARG A 188 -0.36 15.15 8.48
CA ARG A 188 -1.24 15.56 9.59
C ARG A 188 -1.00 17.00 10.07
N GLY A 189 -0.17 17.77 9.37
CA GLY A 189 0.05 19.19 9.66
C GLY A 189 -1.03 20.11 9.10
N ASP A 190 -0.79 21.42 9.22
CA ASP A 190 -1.67 22.46 8.70
C ASP A 190 -1.64 22.55 7.16
N TYR A 191 -2.70 23.11 6.58
CA TYR A 191 -2.78 23.32 5.12
C TYR A 191 -1.98 24.55 4.65
N ASP A 192 -0.67 24.53 4.94
CA ASP A 192 0.25 25.65 4.78
C ASP A 192 1.18 25.50 3.55
N ALA A 193 2.34 26.18 3.56
CA ALA A 193 3.37 26.07 2.53
C ALA A 193 3.95 24.65 2.41
N THR A 194 4.03 23.91 3.51
CA THR A 194 4.47 22.51 3.55
C THR A 194 3.48 21.64 2.79
N PHE A 195 2.18 21.75 3.10
CA PHE A 195 1.15 21.01 2.37
C PHE A 195 1.16 21.33 0.88
N ARG A 196 1.32 22.61 0.51
CA ARG A 196 1.50 23.01 -0.90
C ARG A 196 2.71 22.34 -1.55
N ASN A 197 3.83 22.21 -0.85
CA ASN A 197 5.01 21.52 -1.37
C ASN A 197 4.80 20.01 -1.52
N ILE A 198 4.06 19.37 -0.62
CA ILE A 198 3.63 17.97 -0.78
C ILE A 198 2.81 17.83 -2.07
N VAL A 199 1.83 18.71 -2.30
CA VAL A 199 1.01 18.70 -3.51
C VAL A 199 1.87 18.90 -4.77
N LYS A 200 2.85 19.82 -4.76
CA LYS A 200 3.80 19.97 -5.87
C LYS A 200 4.56 18.67 -6.17
N TRP A 201 5.01 17.96 -5.13
CA TRP A 201 5.67 16.67 -5.29
C TRP A 201 4.73 15.59 -5.82
N VAL A 202 3.47 15.56 -5.39
CA VAL A 202 2.44 14.67 -5.94
C VAL A 202 2.25 14.92 -7.43
N VAL A 203 2.09 16.19 -7.83
CA VAL A 203 1.92 16.58 -9.22
C VAL A 203 3.12 16.12 -10.04
N ARG A 204 4.35 16.49 -9.64
CA ARG A 204 5.59 16.08 -10.32
C ARG A 204 5.75 14.57 -10.42
N TYR A 205 5.41 13.85 -9.35
CA TYR A 205 5.52 12.39 -9.34
C TYR A 205 4.56 11.73 -10.33
N LEU A 206 3.31 12.19 -10.36
CA LEU A 206 2.27 11.61 -11.22
C LEU A 206 2.33 12.12 -12.66
N SER A 207 2.88 13.30 -12.93
CA SER A 207 3.01 13.86 -14.29
C SER A 207 4.32 13.45 -14.97
N ASP A 208 5.42 13.36 -14.22
CA ASP A 208 6.75 13.25 -14.83
C ASP A 208 7.38 11.89 -14.52
N ILE A 209 7.41 11.50 -13.24
CA ILE A 209 8.20 10.33 -12.80
C ILE A 209 7.49 9.02 -13.14
N VAL A 210 6.21 8.88 -12.74
CA VAL A 210 5.46 7.65 -13.00
C VAL A 210 5.31 7.39 -14.52
N PRO A 211 4.93 8.37 -15.36
CA PRO A 211 4.78 8.13 -16.79
C PRO A 211 6.09 7.87 -17.54
N SER A 212 7.22 8.40 -17.07
CA SER A 212 8.54 8.17 -17.69
C SER A 212 9.21 6.86 -17.24
N SER A 213 8.66 6.19 -16.22
CA SER A 213 9.19 4.94 -15.69
C SER A 213 8.58 3.73 -16.38
N ARG A 214 9.35 2.64 -16.53
CA ARG A 214 8.86 1.39 -17.13
C ARG A 214 7.88 0.64 -16.22
N ASN A 215 8.02 0.82 -14.91
CA ASN A 215 7.19 0.18 -13.88
C ASN A 215 7.25 0.98 -12.56
N LEU A 216 6.46 0.56 -11.57
CA LEU A 216 6.39 1.27 -10.29
C LEU A 216 7.66 1.10 -9.44
N THR A 217 8.38 0.00 -9.62
CA THR A 217 9.68 -0.21 -8.97
C THR A 217 10.74 0.81 -9.43
N GLU A 218 10.78 1.14 -10.71
CA GLU A 218 11.65 2.18 -11.28
C GLU A 218 11.21 3.57 -10.81
N ALA A 219 9.91 3.87 -10.86
CA ALA A 219 9.37 5.14 -10.38
C ALA A 219 9.70 5.36 -8.90
N TYR A 220 9.55 4.33 -8.07
CA TYR A 220 9.92 4.33 -6.66
C TYR A 220 11.42 4.56 -6.46
N SER A 221 12.26 3.82 -7.19
CA SER A 221 13.72 3.95 -7.09
C SER A 221 14.20 5.35 -7.51
N SER A 222 13.57 5.94 -8.52
CA SER A 222 13.86 7.30 -8.98
C SER A 222 13.53 8.33 -7.91
N ILE A 223 12.35 8.24 -7.29
CA ILE A 223 11.92 9.25 -6.31
C ILE A 223 12.72 9.16 -4.99
N ILE A 224 13.03 7.95 -4.49
CA ILE A 224 13.82 7.82 -3.25
C ILE A 224 15.30 8.20 -3.42
N ARG A 225 15.82 8.20 -4.66
CA ARG A 225 17.17 8.67 -4.98
C ARG A 225 17.21 10.17 -5.31
N ASN A 226 16.05 10.81 -5.45
CA ASN A 226 15.97 12.23 -5.71
C ASN A 226 16.37 13.01 -4.44
N ARG A 227 17.54 13.65 -4.49
CA ARG A 227 18.10 14.39 -3.34
C ARG A 227 17.19 15.53 -2.86
N GLU A 228 16.52 16.21 -3.77
CA GLU A 228 15.61 17.31 -3.44
C GLU A 228 14.39 16.77 -2.67
N TYR A 229 13.80 15.68 -3.14
CA TYR A 229 12.68 15.03 -2.48
C TYR A 229 13.06 14.48 -1.10
N MET A 230 14.21 13.81 -1.00
CA MET A 230 14.67 13.26 0.28
C MET A 230 15.05 14.35 1.27
N SER A 231 15.64 15.45 0.82
CA SER A 231 15.87 16.64 1.64
C SER A 231 14.55 17.21 2.16
N PHE A 232 13.53 17.29 1.29
CA PHE A 232 12.19 17.72 1.69
C PHE A 232 11.54 16.78 2.71
N ILE A 233 11.58 15.45 2.53
CA ILE A 233 11.03 14.53 3.54
C ILE A 233 11.75 14.70 4.89
N ASN A 234 13.07 14.80 4.86
CA ASN A 234 13.88 14.90 6.09
C ASN A 234 13.69 16.22 6.83
N SER A 235 13.17 17.26 6.17
CA SER A 235 12.85 18.54 6.82
C SER A 235 11.45 18.57 7.46
N LEU A 236 10.60 17.56 7.22
CA LEU A 236 9.27 17.50 7.79
C LEU A 236 9.32 17.15 9.28
N PRO A 237 8.51 17.81 10.13
CA PRO A 237 8.39 17.44 11.53
C PRO A 237 7.81 16.03 11.66
N TYR A 238 8.35 15.21 12.56
CA TYR A 238 7.79 13.88 12.86
C TYR A 238 6.32 13.95 13.33
N SER A 239 5.88 15.06 13.93
CA SER A 239 4.50 15.28 14.34
C SER A 239 3.53 15.52 13.17
N SER A 240 4.05 15.78 11.97
CA SER A 240 3.27 16.09 10.77
C SER A 240 3.05 14.86 9.87
N ILE A 241 3.55 13.67 10.26
CA ILE A 241 3.56 12.42 9.47
C ILE A 241 3.02 11.27 10.31
#